data_AF-A0A452QIA8-F1
#
_entry.id   AF-A0A452QIA8-F1
#
_cell.length_a   1.000
_cell.length_b   1.000
_cell.length_c   1.000
_cell.angle_alpha   90.00
_cell.angle_beta   90.00
_cell.angle_gamma   90.00
#
_symmetry.space_group_name_H-M   'P 1'
#
loop_
_entity.id
_entity.type
_entity.pdbx_description
1 polymer ?
#
loop_
_entity_poly.entity_id
_entity_poly.type
_entity_poly.pdbx_seq_one_letter_code
_entity_poly.pdbx_strand_id
1 'polypeptide(L)'
;QTGFWDAQKNETYTHQQEMIPSKKSAVLVDGVVLNGPTTDARAGEKFVQEACRLIMEEVVLKATDVSEKVCEWRPPEQLKQLLDLELRDTGEPHHRLLELCQDVIRYSVKTNHPRFFNQLYAGLDYYSLVARFMTEALNPSVYTYEVSPVFLLVEEAVLKKMIEFIGWQEGDGIFNPGGSVSNMYAMNLARYKYCPDIKEKGLSGLPRLILFTSAECHYSMKKAASFLGIGTENVCFVETDGRGKMIPAELEKQIWQASKEGAAPFLVCATSGTTVLGAFDPLDEIADICERHGLWLHVDASWGGSALMSRKHRQLLHGIHRADSVAWNPHKMLMAGIQCCALLVKDKSDLLKKCYSAKASYLFQQDKFYDVSYDTGDKSIQCSRRPDAFKFWMTWKALGTLGLEERVNRALALSRYLPVCVCVCVCVCVCTSVTERLDENNICKVCMYSFFYAFLLSSNDHFLGTYYVLGIMRIQQSYACHLGSQTSKTKLIKYK
;
A
#
# COMPACT_ATOMS: atom_id res chain seq x y z
N GLN A 1 -39.94 63.48 -30.02
CA GLN A 1 -40.60 64.37 -29.05
C GLN A 1 -39.92 64.13 -27.72
N THR A 2 -38.86 64.90 -27.39
CA THR A 2 -38.92 66.11 -26.50
C THR A 2 -39.45 65.78 -25.11
N GLY A 3 -38.77 65.99 -23.98
CA GLY A 3 -37.48 66.61 -23.67
C GLY A 3 -37.33 66.81 -22.14
N PHE A 4 -36.12 67.24 -21.72
CA PHE A 4 -35.74 68.07 -20.55
C PHE A 4 -36.24 67.68 -19.13
N TRP A 5 -35.40 67.66 -18.07
CA TRP A 5 -34.70 68.83 -17.49
C TRP A 5 -33.47 68.46 -16.63
N ASP A 6 -32.48 69.36 -16.68
CA ASP A 6 -31.33 69.52 -15.76
C ASP A 6 -31.73 69.93 -14.33
N ALA A 7 -30.95 69.50 -13.33
CA ALA A 7 -30.57 70.34 -12.19
C ALA A 7 -29.29 69.81 -11.50
N GLN A 8 -28.20 70.56 -11.63
CA GLN A 8 -27.04 70.52 -10.74
C GLN A 8 -27.43 70.86 -9.29
N LYS A 9 -26.81 70.21 -8.29
CA LYS A 9 -26.19 70.89 -7.14
C LYS A 9 -25.45 69.94 -6.18
N ASN A 10 -24.17 70.30 -6.00
CA ASN A 10 -23.39 70.37 -4.76
C ASN A 10 -22.96 69.09 -4.03
N GLU A 11 -21.63 68.92 -4.06
CA GLU A 11 -20.77 68.29 -3.08
C GLU A 11 -21.20 68.51 -1.63
N THR A 12 -21.15 67.45 -0.83
CA THR A 12 -20.71 67.53 0.57
C THR A 12 -20.04 66.22 0.94
N TYR A 13 -18.71 66.26 1.01
CA TYR A 13 -17.90 65.27 1.70
C TYR A 13 -18.34 65.20 3.16
N THR A 14 -18.88 64.06 3.60
CA THR A 14 -19.01 63.74 5.02
C THR A 14 -18.21 62.48 5.33
N HIS A 15 -17.15 62.67 6.11
CA HIS A 15 -16.37 61.63 6.77
C HIS A 15 -17.31 60.70 7.56
N GLN A 16 -17.54 59.48 7.06
CA GLN A 16 -17.95 58.38 7.93
C GLN A 16 -16.70 57.83 8.60
N GLN A 17 -16.53 58.17 9.88
CA GLN A 17 -15.60 57.53 10.78
C GLN A 17 -15.86 56.02 10.80
N GLU A 18 -14.86 55.24 10.43
CA GLU A 18 -14.81 53.80 10.68
C GLU A 18 -15.00 53.58 12.19
N MET A 19 -16.12 52.95 12.57
CA MET A 19 -16.31 52.45 13.92
C MET A 19 -15.35 51.28 14.14
N ILE A 20 -14.21 51.58 14.78
CA ILE A 20 -13.28 50.62 15.36
C ILE A 20 -14.07 49.69 16.30
N PRO A 21 -13.99 48.35 16.16
CA PRO A 21 -14.61 47.46 17.11
C PRO A 21 -13.96 47.69 18.49
N SER A 22 -14.80 48.02 19.47
CA SER A 22 -14.45 48.07 20.89
C SER A 22 -13.59 46.86 21.28
N LYS A 23 -12.31 47.11 21.61
CA LYS A 23 -11.42 46.13 22.26
C LYS A 23 -12.06 45.75 23.59
N LYS A 24 -12.80 44.63 23.62
CA LYS A 24 -13.15 43.98 24.90
C LYS A 24 -11.84 43.77 25.67
N SER A 25 -11.78 44.26 26.90
CA SER A 25 -10.62 44.08 27.79
C SER A 25 -10.29 42.59 27.93
N ALA A 26 -9.00 42.26 27.97
CA ALA A 26 -8.55 40.88 28.13
C ALA A 26 -9.05 40.32 29.48
N VAL A 27 -9.78 39.21 29.45
CA VAL A 27 -10.14 38.43 30.64
C VAL A 27 -8.92 37.61 30.99
N LEU A 28 -8.36 37.86 32.18
CA LEU A 28 -7.19 37.15 32.70
C LEU A 28 -7.61 36.24 33.85
N VAL A 29 -7.22 34.96 33.79
CA VAL A 29 -7.27 34.03 34.94
C VAL A 29 -5.88 33.44 35.10
N ASP A 30 -5.31 33.55 36.29
CA ASP A 30 -3.93 33.11 36.60
C ASP A 30 -2.85 33.66 35.64
N GLY A 31 -3.06 34.89 35.13
CA GLY A 31 -2.16 35.52 34.15
C GLY A 31 -2.36 35.05 32.70
N VAL A 32 -3.32 34.17 32.45
CA VAL A 32 -3.66 33.65 31.11
C VAL A 32 -4.82 34.44 30.51
N VAL A 33 -4.62 34.96 29.29
CA VAL A 33 -5.68 35.63 28.53
C VAL A 33 -6.69 34.59 28.03
N LEU A 34 -7.93 34.67 28.51
CA LEU A 34 -8.99 33.71 28.20
C LEU A 34 -9.85 34.09 26.99
N ASN A 35 -9.94 35.38 26.65
CA ASN A 35 -10.85 35.89 25.61
C ASN A 35 -10.11 36.46 24.39
N GLY A 36 -8.81 36.18 24.27
CA GLY A 36 -8.04 36.43 23.05
C GLY A 36 -8.22 35.28 22.05
N PRO A 37 -8.06 35.53 20.74
CA PRO A 37 -8.00 34.44 19.78
C PRO A 37 -6.80 33.53 20.13
N THR A 38 -7.04 32.22 20.21
CA THR A 38 -5.99 31.22 20.46
C THR A 38 -5.02 31.07 19.28
N THR A 39 -5.39 31.58 18.10
CA THR A 39 -4.64 31.46 16.85
C THR A 39 -4.80 32.71 15.99
N ASP A 40 -3.76 33.08 15.23
CA ASP A 40 -3.88 34.06 14.14
C ASP A 40 -4.41 33.36 12.87
N ALA A 41 -5.73 33.42 12.69
CA ALA A 41 -6.40 32.75 11.57
C ALA A 41 -5.94 33.26 10.20
N ARG A 42 -5.70 34.57 10.03
CA ARG A 42 -5.30 35.15 8.74
C ARG A 42 -3.90 34.70 8.33
N ALA A 43 -3.00 34.65 9.32
CA ALA A 43 -1.67 34.08 9.11
C ALA A 43 -1.79 32.60 8.65
N GLY A 44 -2.59 31.80 9.34
CA GLY A 44 -2.83 30.39 8.97
C GLY A 44 -3.39 30.22 7.54
N GLU A 45 -4.42 30.98 7.17
CA GLU A 45 -5.02 30.97 5.83
C GLU A 45 -3.99 31.28 4.74
N LYS A 46 -3.18 32.32 4.96
CA LYS A 46 -2.11 32.69 4.04
C LYS A 46 -1.08 31.56 3.87
N PHE A 47 -0.66 30.95 4.97
CA PHE A 47 0.30 29.84 4.92
C PHE A 47 -0.25 28.65 4.11
N VAL A 48 -1.53 28.29 4.32
CA VAL A 48 -2.20 27.24 3.53
C VAL A 48 -2.22 27.59 2.04
N GLN A 49 -2.54 28.83 1.68
CA GLN A 49 -2.56 29.28 0.29
C GLN A 49 -1.17 29.17 -0.37
N GLU A 50 -0.13 29.67 0.32
CA GLU A 50 1.25 29.66 -0.18
C GLU A 50 1.80 28.24 -0.30
N ALA A 51 1.52 27.37 0.68
CA ALA A 51 1.89 25.96 0.65
C ALA A 51 1.17 25.19 -0.48
N CYS A 52 -0.13 25.46 -0.70
CA CYS A 52 -0.87 24.87 -1.82
C CYS A 52 -0.26 25.27 -3.17
N ARG A 53 0.10 26.56 -3.33
CA ARG A 53 0.77 27.05 -4.54
C ARG A 53 2.11 26.34 -4.75
N LEU A 54 2.90 26.20 -3.69
CA LEU A 54 4.19 25.49 -3.73
C LEU A 54 4.01 24.02 -4.17
N ILE A 55 3.03 23.30 -3.61
CA ILE A 55 2.75 21.91 -4.00
C ILE A 55 2.36 21.82 -5.49
N MET A 56 1.55 22.76 -5.98
CA MET A 56 1.19 22.81 -7.39
C MET A 56 2.40 22.98 -8.29
N GLU A 57 3.25 23.97 -8.00
CA GLU A 57 4.44 24.32 -8.79
C GLU A 57 5.50 23.21 -8.75
N GLU A 58 5.84 22.71 -7.57
CA GLU A 58 7.01 21.86 -7.36
C GLU A 58 6.71 20.36 -7.38
N VAL A 59 5.45 19.96 -7.19
CA VAL A 59 5.06 18.54 -7.14
C VAL A 59 4.14 18.18 -8.29
N VAL A 60 3.01 18.88 -8.45
CA VAL A 60 1.96 18.49 -9.40
C VAL A 60 2.38 18.77 -10.85
N LEU A 61 2.81 20.00 -11.14
CA LEU A 61 3.19 20.39 -12.51
C LEU A 61 4.47 19.68 -12.99
N LYS A 62 5.38 19.37 -12.07
CA LYS A 62 6.63 18.64 -12.36
C LYS A 62 6.47 17.11 -12.32
N ALA A 63 5.29 16.57 -11.99
CA ALA A 63 5.12 15.15 -11.71
C ALA A 63 5.48 14.23 -12.88
N THR A 64 5.26 14.67 -14.12
CA THR A 64 5.47 13.88 -15.33
C THR A 64 6.66 14.35 -16.17
N ASP A 65 7.38 15.37 -15.70
CA ASP A 65 8.58 15.87 -16.38
C ASP A 65 9.74 14.88 -16.17
N VAL A 66 10.17 14.23 -17.25
CA VAL A 66 11.25 13.23 -17.21
C VAL A 66 12.65 13.85 -17.26
N SER A 67 12.76 15.17 -17.39
CA SER A 67 14.02 15.92 -17.27
C SER A 67 14.40 16.21 -15.83
N GLU A 68 13.42 16.17 -14.92
CA GLU A 68 13.61 16.30 -13.48
C GLU A 68 14.32 15.08 -12.88
N LYS A 69 14.94 15.28 -11.71
CA LYS A 69 15.57 14.18 -10.98
C LYS A 69 14.53 13.37 -10.21
N VAL A 70 14.63 12.04 -10.28
CA VAL A 70 13.82 11.13 -9.43
C VAL A 70 14.10 11.36 -7.94
N CYS A 71 15.35 11.64 -7.59
CA CYS A 71 15.75 12.02 -6.24
C CYS A 71 17.01 12.90 -6.25
N GLU A 72 17.12 13.80 -5.26
CA GLU A 72 18.35 14.51 -4.92
C GLU A 72 19.01 13.81 -3.73
N TRP A 73 19.81 12.77 -4.00
CA TRP A 73 20.41 11.95 -2.95
C TRP A 73 21.37 12.74 -2.06
N ARG A 74 21.22 12.57 -0.73
CA ARG A 74 22.11 13.07 0.31
C ARG A 74 22.30 11.98 1.38
N PRO A 75 23.52 11.75 1.89
CA PRO A 75 23.72 10.90 3.06
C PRO A 75 22.97 11.44 4.30
N PRO A 76 22.57 10.58 5.26
CA PRO A 76 21.78 10.99 6.42
C PRO A 76 22.36 12.18 7.20
N GLU A 77 23.67 12.19 7.45
CA GLU A 77 24.30 13.28 8.20
C GLU A 77 24.30 14.62 7.44
N GLN A 78 24.47 14.58 6.11
CA GLN A 78 24.35 15.78 5.29
C GLN A 78 22.91 16.29 5.27
N LEU A 79 21.93 15.38 5.16
CA LEU A 79 20.53 15.77 5.11
C LEU A 79 20.03 16.37 6.44
N LYS A 80 20.48 15.84 7.59
CA LYS A 80 20.20 16.44 8.91
C LYS A 80 20.69 17.89 8.99
N GLN A 81 21.89 18.17 8.48
CA GLN A 81 22.45 19.52 8.45
C GLN A 81 21.67 20.46 7.53
N LEU A 82 21.13 19.94 6.42
CA LEU A 82 20.36 20.74 5.45
C LEU A 82 18.94 21.08 5.94
N LEU A 83 18.35 20.27 6.82
CA LEU A 83 16.92 20.39 7.16
C LEU A 83 16.61 21.11 8.49
N ASP A 84 17.62 21.43 9.32
CA ASP A 84 17.44 22.01 10.66
C ASP A 84 16.29 21.36 11.46
N LEU A 85 16.37 20.05 11.70
CA LEU A 85 15.27 19.24 12.28
C LEU A 85 15.04 19.47 13.79
N GLU A 86 15.80 20.35 14.42
CA GLU A 86 15.73 20.59 15.86
C GLU A 86 14.42 21.31 16.23
N LEU A 87 13.68 20.76 17.19
CA LEU A 87 12.47 21.38 17.72
C LEU A 87 12.84 22.28 18.91
N ARG A 88 12.49 23.57 18.83
CA ARG A 88 12.90 24.63 19.79
C ARG A 88 11.69 25.18 20.55
N ASP A 89 11.97 25.92 21.64
CA ASP A 89 10.95 26.55 22.49
C ASP A 89 10.13 27.64 21.78
N THR A 90 10.68 28.22 20.71
CA THR A 90 10.03 29.30 19.94
C THR A 90 9.76 28.84 18.52
N GLY A 91 8.66 29.36 17.95
CA GLY A 91 8.30 29.10 16.56
C GLY A 91 9.17 29.89 15.58
N GLU A 92 9.15 29.45 14.32
CA GLU A 92 9.84 30.13 13.23
C GLU A 92 8.89 31.06 12.46
N PRO A 93 9.41 32.14 11.84
CA PRO A 93 8.59 33.01 11.00
C PRO A 93 8.12 32.29 9.73
N HIS A 94 6.98 32.71 9.17
CA HIS A 94 6.36 32.07 8.00
C HIS A 94 7.29 31.81 6.80
N HIS A 95 8.18 32.74 6.47
CA HIS A 95 9.08 32.55 5.33
C HIS A 95 10.02 31.36 5.54
N ARG A 96 10.51 31.15 6.78
CA ARG A 96 11.33 29.98 7.12
C ARG A 96 10.53 28.68 7.01
N LEU A 97 9.28 28.66 7.47
CA LEU A 97 8.41 27.49 7.33
C LEU A 97 8.16 27.12 5.86
N LEU A 98 8.03 28.10 4.97
CA LEU A 98 7.91 27.86 3.53
C LEU A 98 9.20 27.34 2.90
N GLU A 99 10.36 27.86 3.32
CA GLU A 99 11.68 27.35 2.91
C GLU A 99 11.87 25.90 3.36
N LEU A 100 11.47 25.55 4.60
CA LEU A 100 11.46 24.16 5.06
C LEU A 100 10.54 23.27 4.20
N CYS A 101 9.37 23.76 3.79
CA CYS A 101 8.48 23.03 2.88
C CYS A 101 9.14 22.80 1.50
N GLN A 102 9.87 23.80 0.98
CA GLN A 102 10.63 23.67 -0.27
C GLN A 102 11.74 22.63 -0.14
N ASP A 103 12.50 22.64 0.95
CA ASP A 103 13.58 21.69 1.19
C ASP A 103 13.06 20.26 1.36
N VAL A 104 11.95 20.08 2.10
CA VAL A 104 11.27 18.79 2.22
C VAL A 104 10.87 18.27 0.84
N ILE A 105 10.26 19.10 -0.01
CA ILE A 105 9.90 18.69 -1.38
C ILE A 105 11.17 18.33 -2.15
N ARG A 106 12.17 19.21 -2.17
CA ARG A 106 13.41 19.07 -2.96
C ARG A 106 14.13 17.76 -2.67
N TYR A 107 14.42 17.48 -1.40
CA TYR A 107 15.22 16.32 -0.99
C TYR A 107 14.41 15.01 -0.87
N SER A 108 13.08 15.08 -0.93
CA SER A 108 12.24 13.87 -0.97
C SER A 108 12.27 13.19 -2.33
N VAL A 109 12.15 11.86 -2.32
CA VAL A 109 12.02 11.03 -3.53
C VAL A 109 10.71 11.35 -4.24
N LYS A 110 10.78 11.57 -5.56
CA LYS A 110 9.63 11.87 -6.42
C LYS A 110 8.95 10.56 -6.85
N THR A 111 8.16 9.97 -5.95
CA THR A 111 7.43 8.71 -6.21
C THR A 111 6.43 8.81 -7.37
N ASN A 112 6.03 10.03 -7.70
CA ASN A 112 5.19 10.40 -8.83
C ASN A 112 5.92 10.37 -10.19
N HIS A 113 7.25 10.41 -10.21
CA HIS A 113 8.03 10.50 -11.44
C HIS A 113 7.88 9.24 -12.31
N PRO A 114 7.71 9.34 -13.65
CA PRO A 114 7.44 8.18 -14.52
C PRO A 114 8.54 7.11 -14.56
N ARG A 115 9.77 7.47 -14.16
CA ARG A 115 10.93 6.56 -14.05
C ARG A 115 11.16 6.01 -12.63
N PHE A 116 10.21 6.19 -11.72
CA PHE A 116 10.26 5.58 -10.39
C PHE A 116 9.67 4.16 -10.42
N PHE A 117 10.53 3.14 -10.38
CA PHE A 117 10.15 1.71 -10.41
C PHE A 117 10.63 0.94 -9.17
N ASN A 118 10.95 1.66 -8.08
CA ASN A 118 11.59 1.07 -6.90
C ASN A 118 10.62 0.29 -6.00
N GLN A 119 9.32 0.58 -6.08
CA GLN A 119 8.29 0.07 -5.17
C GLN A 119 7.07 -0.43 -5.94
N LEU A 120 6.21 -1.18 -5.27
CA LEU A 120 4.92 -1.65 -5.83
C LEU A 120 3.82 -0.55 -5.86
N TYR A 121 4.22 0.71 -5.74
CA TYR A 121 3.40 1.88 -5.97
C TYR A 121 4.27 2.91 -6.69
N ALA A 122 3.67 3.69 -7.58
CA ALA A 122 4.32 4.76 -8.31
C ALA A 122 3.27 5.68 -8.93
N GLY A 123 3.71 6.86 -9.36
CA GLY A 123 2.87 7.83 -10.05
C GLY A 123 1.98 8.65 -9.13
N LEU A 124 1.23 9.57 -9.73
CA LEU A 124 0.30 10.48 -9.07
C LEU A 124 -1.04 10.43 -9.78
N ASP A 125 -2.08 9.92 -9.11
CA ASP A 125 -3.45 10.09 -9.59
C ASP A 125 -4.02 11.40 -9.05
N TYR A 126 -4.35 12.32 -9.95
CA TYR A 126 -4.78 13.68 -9.60
C TYR A 126 -6.15 13.69 -8.88
N TYR A 127 -7.06 12.78 -9.22
CA TYR A 127 -8.38 12.69 -8.58
C TYR A 127 -8.26 12.14 -7.15
N SER A 128 -7.44 11.11 -6.96
CA SER A 128 -7.06 10.64 -5.63
C SER A 128 -6.37 11.74 -4.81
N LEU A 129 -5.46 12.53 -5.42
CA LEU A 129 -4.76 13.61 -4.71
C LEU A 129 -5.74 14.66 -4.15
N VAL A 130 -6.71 15.11 -4.96
CA VAL A 130 -7.73 16.06 -4.49
C VAL A 130 -8.57 15.45 -3.37
N ALA A 131 -8.99 14.19 -3.51
CA ALA A 131 -9.73 13.51 -2.45
C ALA A 131 -8.91 13.39 -1.14
N ARG A 132 -7.59 13.19 -1.24
CA ARG A 132 -6.69 13.22 -0.08
C ARG A 132 -6.66 14.59 0.57
N PHE A 133 -6.54 15.68 -0.18
CA PHE A 133 -6.61 17.04 0.37
C PHE A 133 -7.94 17.31 1.09
N MET A 134 -9.06 16.86 0.52
CA MET A 134 -10.36 16.97 1.17
C MET A 134 -10.42 16.18 2.48
N THR A 135 -9.89 14.94 2.49
CA THR A 135 -9.81 14.13 3.71
C THR A 135 -8.95 14.80 4.79
N GLU A 136 -7.77 15.34 4.44
CA GLU A 136 -6.92 16.02 5.42
C GLU A 136 -7.56 17.31 5.95
N ALA A 137 -8.26 18.07 5.10
CA ALA A 137 -8.91 19.31 5.50
C ALA A 137 -10.12 19.07 6.43
N LEU A 138 -10.90 18.02 6.18
CA LEU A 138 -12.05 17.66 7.01
C LEU A 138 -11.66 16.89 8.29
N ASN A 139 -10.49 16.25 8.28
CA ASN A 139 -9.94 15.44 9.39
C ASN A 139 -10.97 14.50 10.09
N PRO A 140 -11.70 13.66 9.33
CA PRO A 140 -12.76 12.80 9.88
C PRO A 140 -12.18 11.51 10.51
N SER A 141 -13.02 10.81 11.27
CA SER A 141 -12.75 9.45 11.74
C SER A 141 -13.94 8.52 11.51
N VAL A 142 -13.70 7.36 10.88
CA VAL A 142 -14.74 6.42 10.41
C VAL A 142 -15.03 5.28 11.41
N TYR A 143 -15.58 5.64 12.57
CA TYR A 143 -16.10 4.68 13.55
C TYR A 143 -17.63 4.66 13.62
N THR A 144 -18.29 5.83 13.55
CA THR A 144 -19.75 5.96 13.66
C THR A 144 -20.32 6.86 12.57
N TYR A 145 -21.57 6.61 12.19
CA TYR A 145 -22.28 7.36 11.17
C TYR A 145 -22.49 8.82 11.55
N GLU A 146 -22.67 9.13 12.84
CA GLU A 146 -22.89 10.51 13.30
C GLU A 146 -21.69 11.45 13.03
N VAL A 147 -20.46 10.93 13.00
CA VAL A 147 -19.24 11.74 12.82
C VAL A 147 -18.76 11.70 11.36
N SER A 148 -19.00 10.59 10.65
CA SER A 148 -18.51 10.40 9.28
C SER A 148 -19.56 9.79 8.34
N PRO A 149 -20.75 10.40 8.19
CA PRO A 149 -21.87 9.78 7.48
C PRO A 149 -21.55 9.52 6.00
N VAL A 150 -20.97 10.51 5.32
CA VAL A 150 -20.60 10.41 3.91
C VAL A 150 -19.52 9.35 3.70
N PHE A 151 -18.50 9.32 4.55
CA PHE A 151 -17.35 8.43 4.36
C PHE A 151 -17.69 6.97 4.63
N LEU A 152 -18.61 6.68 5.56
CA LEU A 152 -19.08 5.32 5.81
C LEU A 152 -19.91 4.78 4.64
N LEU A 153 -20.80 5.59 4.05
CA LEU A 153 -21.54 5.21 2.84
C LEU A 153 -20.62 5.01 1.63
N VAL A 154 -19.56 5.82 1.52
CA VAL A 154 -18.54 5.63 0.49
C VAL A 154 -17.77 4.33 0.68
N GLU A 155 -17.36 4.02 1.92
CA GLU A 155 -16.67 2.77 2.24
C GLU A 155 -17.54 1.56 1.92
N GLU A 156 -18.81 1.57 2.32
CA GLU A 156 -19.79 0.52 1.97
C GLU A 156 -19.88 0.32 0.45
N ALA A 157 -20.05 1.40 -0.31
CA ALA A 157 -20.17 1.34 -1.76
C ALA A 157 -18.92 0.76 -2.43
N VAL A 158 -17.72 1.14 -1.95
CA VAL A 158 -16.45 0.62 -2.47
C VAL A 158 -16.27 -0.85 -2.14
N LEU A 159 -16.49 -1.24 -0.87
CA LEU A 159 -16.36 -2.64 -0.44
C LEU A 159 -17.32 -3.53 -1.20
N LYS A 160 -18.60 -3.15 -1.32
CA LYS A 160 -19.59 -3.87 -2.13
C LYS A 160 -19.11 -4.06 -3.56
N LYS A 161 -18.55 -3.01 -4.17
CA LYS A 161 -18.04 -3.12 -5.54
C LYS A 161 -16.84 -4.06 -5.63
N MET A 162 -15.90 -4.01 -4.68
CA MET A 162 -14.76 -4.93 -4.66
C MET A 162 -15.18 -6.39 -4.46
N ILE A 163 -16.20 -6.65 -3.64
CA ILE A 163 -16.83 -7.98 -3.44
C ILE A 163 -17.38 -8.53 -4.76
N GLU A 164 -18.07 -7.71 -5.55
CA GLU A 164 -18.55 -8.11 -6.88
C GLU A 164 -17.39 -8.53 -7.82
N PHE A 165 -16.24 -7.85 -7.77
CA PHE A 165 -15.06 -8.19 -8.57
C PHE A 165 -14.39 -9.50 -8.15
N ILE A 166 -14.51 -9.89 -6.88
CA ILE A 166 -14.09 -11.21 -6.41
C ILE A 166 -15.03 -12.31 -6.93
N GLY A 167 -16.29 -11.97 -7.21
CA GLY A 167 -17.31 -12.91 -7.67
C GLY A 167 -18.25 -13.38 -6.56
N TRP A 168 -18.27 -12.71 -5.42
CA TRP A 168 -19.24 -12.95 -4.35
C TRP A 168 -20.52 -12.14 -4.58
N GLN A 169 -21.67 -12.70 -4.19
CA GLN A 169 -22.95 -11.97 -4.23
C GLN A 169 -23.09 -11.01 -3.04
N GLU A 170 -22.59 -11.43 -1.89
CA GLU A 170 -22.64 -10.69 -0.64
C GLU A 170 -21.34 -10.92 0.13
N GLY A 171 -21.07 -10.09 1.12
CA GLY A 171 -19.92 -10.20 2.01
C GLY A 171 -19.82 -8.98 2.92
N ASP A 172 -18.77 -8.95 3.72
CA ASP A 172 -18.41 -7.84 4.60
C ASP A 172 -16.96 -7.39 4.33
N GLY A 173 -16.55 -6.27 4.91
CA GLY A 173 -15.18 -5.81 4.77
C GLY A 173 -14.87 -4.56 5.57
N ILE A 174 -13.59 -4.19 5.58
CA ILE A 174 -13.11 -2.98 6.24
C ILE A 174 -11.78 -2.52 5.62
N PHE A 175 -11.56 -1.21 5.56
CA PHE A 175 -10.24 -0.67 5.20
C PHE A 175 -9.29 -0.65 6.41
N ASN A 176 -8.04 -1.07 6.18
CA ASN A 176 -6.99 -1.17 7.19
C ASN A 176 -5.75 -0.33 6.83
N PRO A 177 -4.92 0.06 7.83
CA PRO A 177 -3.68 0.82 7.64
C PRO A 177 -2.54 -0.08 7.15
N GLY A 178 -2.70 -0.63 5.95
CA GLY A 178 -1.73 -1.51 5.29
C GLY A 178 -2.23 -2.92 5.08
N GLY A 179 -1.91 -3.53 3.93
CA GLY A 179 -2.26 -4.93 3.65
C GLY A 179 -1.65 -5.94 4.64
N SER A 180 -0.55 -5.59 5.30
CA SER A 180 -0.02 -6.39 6.41
C SER A 180 -1.01 -6.51 7.57
N VAL A 181 -1.75 -5.45 7.86
CA VAL A 181 -2.81 -5.46 8.87
C VAL A 181 -4.04 -6.20 8.35
N SER A 182 -4.39 -6.08 7.07
CA SER A 182 -5.45 -6.89 6.45
C SER A 182 -5.18 -8.40 6.57
N ASN A 183 -3.95 -8.83 6.30
CA ASN A 183 -3.52 -10.23 6.47
C ASN A 183 -3.58 -10.66 7.95
N MET A 184 -3.22 -9.77 8.88
CA MET A 184 -3.33 -10.02 10.32
C MET A 184 -4.81 -10.15 10.77
N TYR A 185 -5.69 -9.32 10.21
CA TYR A 185 -7.12 -9.45 10.47
C TYR A 185 -7.66 -10.78 9.94
N ALA A 186 -7.34 -11.15 8.69
CA ALA A 186 -7.74 -12.42 8.12
C ALA A 186 -7.29 -13.62 8.99
N MET A 187 -6.04 -13.59 9.46
CA MET A 187 -5.51 -14.62 10.36
C MET A 187 -6.27 -14.68 11.70
N ASN A 188 -6.55 -13.52 12.29
CA ASN A 188 -7.31 -13.48 13.55
C ASN A 188 -8.77 -13.90 13.37
N LEU A 189 -9.41 -13.56 12.25
CA LEU A 189 -10.77 -14.00 11.92
C LEU A 189 -10.85 -15.51 11.72
N ALA A 190 -9.90 -16.09 10.97
CA ALA A 190 -9.79 -17.54 10.80
C ALA A 190 -9.66 -18.23 12.17
N ARG A 191 -8.81 -17.68 13.04
CA ARG A 191 -8.65 -18.17 14.42
C ARG A 191 -9.92 -18.05 15.25
N TYR A 192 -10.61 -16.92 15.19
CA TYR A 192 -11.88 -16.72 15.89
C TYR A 192 -12.98 -17.64 15.37
N LYS A 193 -13.04 -17.87 14.05
CA LYS A 193 -13.98 -18.81 13.42
C LYS A 193 -13.70 -20.25 13.87
N TYR A 194 -12.42 -20.62 13.97
CA TYR A 194 -11.99 -21.93 14.44
C TYR A 194 -12.31 -22.15 15.92
N CYS A 195 -11.99 -21.18 16.79
CA CYS A 195 -12.27 -21.25 18.22
C CYS A 195 -12.57 -19.85 18.78
N PRO A 196 -13.86 -19.46 18.89
CA PRO A 196 -14.27 -18.12 19.37
C PRO A 196 -13.78 -17.81 20.79
N ASP A 197 -13.69 -18.84 21.64
CA ASP A 197 -13.23 -18.76 23.03
C ASP A 197 -11.81 -18.18 23.17
N ILE A 198 -10.98 -18.25 22.12
CA ILE A 198 -9.64 -17.63 22.10
C ILE A 198 -9.71 -16.12 22.41
N LYS A 199 -10.81 -15.47 22.01
CA LYS A 199 -11.02 -14.04 22.28
C LYS A 199 -10.96 -13.71 23.77
N GLU A 200 -11.48 -14.60 24.61
CA GLU A 200 -11.57 -14.40 26.07
C GLU A 200 -10.50 -15.17 26.85
N LYS A 201 -10.25 -16.44 26.48
CA LYS A 201 -9.34 -17.34 27.21
C LYS A 201 -7.88 -17.26 26.72
N GLY A 202 -7.64 -16.64 25.57
CA GLY A 202 -6.34 -16.67 24.91
C GLY A 202 -6.00 -18.04 24.31
N LEU A 203 -4.74 -18.20 23.90
CA LEU A 203 -4.23 -19.44 23.27
C LEU A 203 -3.78 -20.51 24.28
N SER A 204 -3.71 -20.17 25.57
CA SER A 204 -3.23 -21.09 26.61
C SER A 204 -4.16 -22.30 26.72
N GLY A 205 -3.60 -23.50 26.73
CA GLY A 205 -4.35 -24.76 26.83
C GLY A 205 -4.95 -25.27 25.52
N LEU A 206 -4.75 -24.59 24.40
CA LEU A 206 -5.11 -25.08 23.07
C LEU A 206 -3.96 -25.87 22.41
N PRO A 207 -4.25 -26.77 21.46
CA PRO A 207 -3.22 -27.35 20.61
C PRO A 207 -2.51 -26.26 19.80
N ARG A 208 -1.32 -26.59 19.29
CA ARG A 208 -0.55 -25.69 18.41
C ARG A 208 -1.34 -25.40 17.15
N LEU A 209 -1.82 -24.16 16.99
CA LEU A 209 -2.46 -23.72 15.75
C LEU A 209 -1.40 -23.53 14.66
N ILE A 210 -1.63 -24.09 13.47
CA ILE A 210 -0.71 -24.00 12.33
C ILE A 210 -1.41 -23.33 11.15
N LEU A 211 -0.68 -22.40 10.51
CA LEU A 211 -1.05 -21.84 9.22
C LEU A 211 -0.06 -22.23 8.13
N PHE A 212 -0.55 -22.29 6.89
CA PHE A 212 0.23 -22.64 5.70
C PHE A 212 0.27 -21.46 4.75
N THR A 213 1.43 -21.18 4.17
CA THR A 213 1.57 -20.13 3.15
C THR A 213 2.72 -20.46 2.21
N SER A 214 2.78 -19.81 1.06
CA SER A 214 3.84 -20.03 0.07
C SER A 214 5.20 -19.59 0.64
N ALA A 215 6.29 -20.27 0.26
CA ALA A 215 7.65 -19.77 0.53
C ALA A 215 7.89 -18.36 -0.03
N GLU A 216 7.15 -17.98 -1.08
CA GLU A 216 7.20 -16.66 -1.73
C GLU A 216 6.18 -15.65 -1.17
N CYS A 217 5.52 -15.97 -0.05
CA CYS A 217 4.52 -15.10 0.56
C CYS A 217 5.12 -13.77 1.06
N HIS A 218 4.25 -12.79 1.29
CA HIS A 218 4.67 -11.57 1.96
C HIS A 218 5.08 -11.84 3.43
N TYR A 219 6.15 -11.20 3.90
CA TYR A 219 6.69 -11.40 5.25
C TYR A 219 5.71 -11.05 6.38
N SER A 220 4.60 -10.35 6.07
CA SER A 220 3.56 -10.05 7.06
C SER A 220 2.94 -11.29 7.67
N MET A 221 2.97 -12.44 6.99
CA MET A 221 2.45 -13.69 7.55
C MET A 221 3.23 -14.11 8.81
N LYS A 222 4.57 -14.04 8.75
CA LYS A 222 5.43 -14.26 9.93
C LYS A 222 5.18 -13.22 11.01
N LYS A 223 5.08 -11.93 10.65
CA LYS A 223 4.82 -10.84 11.61
C LYS A 223 3.47 -11.02 12.32
N ALA A 224 2.42 -11.35 11.57
CA ALA A 224 1.09 -11.58 12.11
C ALA A 224 1.08 -12.79 13.06
N ALA A 225 1.69 -13.91 12.67
CA ALA A 225 1.78 -15.09 13.53
C ALA A 225 2.50 -14.79 14.86
N SER A 226 3.61 -14.05 14.81
CA SER A 226 4.30 -13.60 16.02
C SER A 226 3.44 -12.67 16.86
N PHE A 227 2.81 -11.66 16.24
CA PHE A 227 2.02 -10.65 16.93
C PHE A 227 0.77 -11.23 17.59
N LEU A 228 0.12 -12.20 16.93
CA LEU A 228 -1.08 -12.86 17.43
C LEU A 228 -0.78 -13.96 18.46
N GLY A 229 0.48 -14.21 18.81
CA GLY A 229 0.88 -15.23 19.79
C GLY A 229 0.83 -16.67 19.25
N ILE A 230 0.71 -16.86 17.94
CA ILE A 230 0.76 -18.18 17.28
C ILE A 230 2.22 -18.67 17.20
N GLY A 231 3.17 -17.75 17.01
CA GLY A 231 4.60 -18.04 16.89
C GLY A 231 5.02 -18.38 15.46
N THR A 232 6.22 -17.94 15.07
CA THR A 232 6.73 -18.09 13.70
C THR A 232 7.07 -19.53 13.32
N GLU A 233 7.33 -20.39 14.30
CA GLU A 233 7.57 -21.83 14.08
C GLU A 233 6.30 -22.58 13.63
N ASN A 234 5.11 -21.99 13.85
CA ASN A 234 3.84 -22.54 13.41
C ASN A 234 3.34 -21.91 12.09
N VAL A 235 4.23 -21.21 11.37
CA VAL A 235 4.03 -20.78 9.98
C VAL A 235 4.73 -21.76 9.06
N CYS A 236 3.96 -22.69 8.48
CA CYS A 236 4.49 -23.67 7.55
C CYS A 236 4.61 -23.05 6.14
N PHE A 237 5.84 -23.04 5.60
CA PHE A 237 6.13 -22.59 4.25
C PHE A 237 6.01 -23.77 3.29
N VAL A 238 5.03 -23.71 2.41
CA VAL A 238 4.82 -24.69 1.35
C VAL A 238 5.78 -24.40 0.21
N GLU A 239 6.40 -25.45 -0.32
CA GLU A 239 7.31 -25.35 -1.47
C GLU A 239 6.63 -24.77 -2.71
N THR A 240 7.43 -24.14 -3.56
CA THR A 240 7.00 -23.50 -4.79
C THR A 240 7.58 -24.15 -6.03
N ASP A 241 6.84 -24.09 -7.14
CA ASP A 241 7.31 -24.54 -8.46
C ASP A 241 8.38 -23.59 -9.03
N GLY A 242 8.95 -23.93 -10.19
CA GLY A 242 9.93 -23.07 -10.86
C GLY A 242 9.43 -21.68 -11.27
N ARG A 243 8.12 -21.41 -11.16
CA ARG A 243 7.49 -20.11 -11.44
C ARG A 243 7.10 -19.38 -10.15
N GLY A 244 7.49 -19.88 -8.97
CA GLY A 244 7.21 -19.30 -7.67
C GLY A 244 5.76 -19.50 -7.19
N LYS A 245 5.03 -20.46 -7.74
CA LYS A 245 3.66 -20.80 -7.33
C LYS A 245 3.69 -21.90 -6.28
N MET A 246 2.87 -21.80 -5.23
CA MET A 246 2.67 -22.87 -4.25
C MET A 246 2.33 -24.20 -4.93
N ILE A 247 2.96 -25.29 -4.51
CA ILE A 247 2.68 -26.65 -5.00
C ILE A 247 1.55 -27.27 -4.16
N PRO A 248 0.34 -27.52 -4.70
CA PRO A 248 -0.79 -28.02 -3.91
C PRO A 248 -0.56 -29.40 -3.27
N ALA A 249 0.19 -30.28 -3.94
CA ALA A 249 0.54 -31.58 -3.38
C ALA A 249 1.40 -31.46 -2.11
N GLU A 250 2.30 -30.47 -2.04
CA GLU A 250 3.09 -30.23 -0.84
C GLU A 250 2.26 -29.56 0.26
N LEU A 251 1.30 -28.69 -0.08
CA LEU A 251 0.33 -28.16 0.88
C LEU A 251 -0.44 -29.30 1.56
N GLU A 252 -1.01 -30.21 0.78
CA GLU A 252 -1.76 -31.37 1.29
C GLU A 252 -0.87 -32.22 2.23
N LYS A 253 0.37 -32.53 1.82
CA LYS A 253 1.34 -33.26 2.63
C LYS A 253 1.64 -32.57 3.98
N GLN A 254 1.84 -31.26 3.97
CA GLN A 254 2.13 -30.48 5.18
C GLN A 254 0.93 -30.44 6.15
N ILE A 255 -0.30 -30.36 5.63
CA ILE A 255 -1.52 -30.43 6.44
C ILE A 255 -1.63 -31.79 7.15
N TRP A 256 -1.39 -32.89 6.43
CA TRP A 256 -1.37 -34.23 7.02
C TRP A 256 -0.30 -34.38 8.10
N GLN A 257 0.91 -33.89 7.85
CA GLN A 257 2.01 -33.97 8.80
C GLN A 257 1.70 -33.18 10.08
N ALA A 258 1.22 -31.94 9.95
CA ALA A 258 0.79 -31.13 11.08
C ALA A 258 -0.28 -31.83 11.94
N SER A 259 -1.29 -32.41 11.28
CA SER A 259 -2.37 -33.14 11.97
C SER A 259 -1.85 -34.38 12.72
N LYS A 260 -0.90 -35.11 12.12
CA LYS A 260 -0.24 -36.28 12.73
C LYS A 260 0.59 -35.92 13.97
N GLU A 261 1.15 -34.71 14.01
CA GLU A 261 1.89 -34.17 15.15
C GLU A 261 0.98 -33.64 16.28
N GLY A 262 -0.34 -33.76 16.15
CA GLY A 262 -1.31 -33.26 17.12
C GLY A 262 -1.48 -31.74 17.09
N ALA A 263 -0.98 -31.08 16.04
CA ALA A 263 -1.26 -29.68 15.79
C ALA A 263 -2.65 -29.49 15.15
N ALA A 264 -3.11 -28.25 15.13
CA ALA A 264 -4.42 -27.84 14.60
C ALA A 264 -4.23 -26.91 13.40
N PRO A 265 -4.18 -27.45 12.17
CA PRO A 265 -4.36 -26.68 10.95
C PRO A 265 -5.63 -25.83 11.01
N PHE A 266 -5.54 -24.53 10.69
CA PHE A 266 -6.73 -23.66 10.69
C PHE A 266 -6.80 -22.66 9.53
N LEU A 267 -5.67 -22.36 8.87
CA LEU A 267 -5.59 -21.32 7.84
C LEU A 267 -4.60 -21.70 6.74
N VAL A 268 -5.02 -21.52 5.49
CA VAL A 268 -4.13 -21.45 4.33
C VAL A 268 -4.17 -20.02 3.78
N CYS A 269 -3.00 -19.42 3.59
CA CYS A 269 -2.83 -18.12 2.95
C CYS A 269 -2.14 -18.30 1.58
N ALA A 270 -2.93 -18.26 0.52
CA ALA A 270 -2.46 -18.24 -0.86
C ALA A 270 -2.13 -16.80 -1.29
N THR A 271 -1.17 -16.63 -2.20
CA THR A 271 -0.75 -15.32 -2.70
C THR A 271 -1.14 -15.14 -4.16
N SER A 272 -1.90 -14.08 -4.45
CA SER A 272 -2.22 -13.64 -5.82
C SER A 272 -1.38 -12.42 -6.18
N GLY A 273 -0.22 -12.66 -6.78
CA GLY A 273 0.78 -11.66 -7.11
C GLY A 273 1.81 -11.50 -5.98
N THR A 274 2.82 -12.38 -5.96
CA THR A 274 3.95 -12.29 -5.01
C THR A 274 4.74 -10.99 -5.19
N THR A 275 5.43 -10.56 -4.14
CA THR A 275 6.08 -9.22 -4.12
C THR A 275 7.25 -9.12 -5.10
N VAL A 276 8.05 -10.18 -5.22
CA VAL A 276 9.28 -10.19 -6.04
C VAL A 276 8.99 -10.67 -7.45
N LEU A 277 8.43 -11.87 -7.59
CA LEU A 277 8.22 -12.52 -8.90
C LEU A 277 6.89 -12.14 -9.57
N GLY A 278 5.91 -11.65 -8.80
CA GLY A 278 4.55 -11.45 -9.31
C GLY A 278 3.83 -12.77 -9.62
N ALA A 279 4.19 -13.87 -8.93
CA ALA A 279 3.59 -15.18 -9.12
C ALA A 279 2.16 -15.26 -8.56
N PHE A 280 1.35 -16.15 -9.11
CA PHE A 280 -0.05 -16.37 -8.70
C PHE A 280 -0.24 -17.84 -8.35
N ASP A 281 -0.52 -18.12 -7.08
CA ASP A 281 -0.81 -19.46 -6.57
C ASP A 281 -2.09 -20.04 -7.24
N PRO A 282 -2.17 -21.38 -7.44
CA PRO A 282 -3.31 -22.02 -8.09
C PRO A 282 -4.51 -22.11 -7.13
N LEU A 283 -5.36 -21.08 -7.11
CA LEU A 283 -6.39 -20.92 -6.07
C LEU A 283 -7.45 -22.03 -6.08
N ASP A 284 -7.86 -22.57 -7.23
CA ASP A 284 -8.86 -23.66 -7.27
C ASP A 284 -8.34 -24.94 -6.62
N GLU A 285 -7.10 -25.35 -6.95
CA GLU A 285 -6.49 -26.55 -6.36
C GLU A 285 -6.28 -26.38 -4.85
N ILE A 286 -5.89 -25.18 -4.42
CA ILE A 286 -5.76 -24.84 -2.99
C ILE A 286 -7.13 -24.82 -2.30
N ALA A 287 -8.16 -24.29 -2.94
CA ALA A 287 -9.52 -24.26 -2.41
C ALA A 287 -10.08 -25.68 -2.25
N ASP A 288 -9.86 -26.57 -3.21
CA ASP A 288 -10.25 -27.99 -3.10
C ASP A 288 -9.62 -28.65 -1.86
N ILE A 289 -8.36 -28.33 -1.55
CA ILE A 289 -7.67 -28.82 -0.34
C ILE A 289 -8.30 -28.21 0.91
N CYS A 290 -8.52 -26.89 0.93
CA CYS A 290 -9.09 -26.20 2.09
C CYS A 290 -10.48 -26.72 2.44
N GLU A 291 -11.33 -26.94 1.43
CA GLU A 291 -12.68 -27.48 1.60
C GLU A 291 -12.68 -28.91 2.14
N ARG A 292 -11.75 -29.78 1.69
CA ARG A 292 -11.61 -31.16 2.22
C ARG A 292 -11.23 -31.19 3.69
N HIS A 293 -10.38 -30.26 4.12
CA HIS A 293 -9.82 -30.22 5.49
C HIS A 293 -10.54 -29.24 6.42
N GLY A 294 -11.54 -28.51 5.92
CA GLY A 294 -12.25 -27.49 6.70
C GLY A 294 -11.37 -26.31 7.13
N LEU A 295 -10.41 -25.91 6.28
CA LEU A 295 -9.47 -24.82 6.56
C LEU A 295 -9.99 -23.50 6.00
N TRP A 296 -9.72 -22.41 6.71
CA TRP A 296 -9.98 -21.07 6.18
C TRP A 296 -9.03 -20.79 5.01
N LEU A 297 -9.57 -20.37 3.87
CA LEU A 297 -8.78 -19.90 2.73
C LEU A 297 -8.72 -18.38 2.71
N HIS A 298 -7.55 -17.83 2.99
CA HIS A 298 -7.24 -16.42 2.75
C HIS A 298 -6.43 -16.27 1.46
N VAL A 299 -6.78 -15.28 0.64
CA VAL A 299 -5.98 -14.87 -0.52
C VAL A 299 -5.38 -13.49 -0.28
N ASP A 300 -4.05 -13.43 -0.14
CA ASP A 300 -3.31 -12.18 -0.19
C ASP A 300 -3.23 -11.72 -1.66
N ALA A 301 -4.20 -10.91 -2.06
CA ALA A 301 -4.25 -10.23 -3.35
C ALA A 301 -3.84 -8.75 -3.21
N SER A 302 -3.05 -8.40 -2.19
CA SER A 302 -2.61 -7.03 -1.93
C SER A 302 -2.01 -6.38 -3.17
N TRP A 303 -1.24 -7.13 -3.95
CA TRP A 303 -0.67 -6.67 -5.21
C TRP A 303 -1.54 -7.07 -6.41
N GLY A 304 -1.73 -8.38 -6.64
CA GLY A 304 -2.38 -8.89 -7.84
C GLY A 304 -3.90 -8.73 -7.90
N GLY A 305 -4.57 -8.35 -6.81
CA GLY A 305 -6.03 -8.16 -6.77
C GLY A 305 -6.54 -7.17 -7.81
N SER A 306 -5.71 -6.17 -8.14
CA SER A 306 -6.05 -5.17 -9.15
C SER A 306 -6.16 -5.73 -10.57
N ALA A 307 -5.62 -6.94 -10.84
CA ALA A 307 -5.85 -7.63 -12.11
C ALA A 307 -7.31 -8.07 -12.29
N LEU A 308 -8.12 -8.14 -11.22
CA LEU A 308 -9.57 -8.36 -11.32
C LEU A 308 -10.29 -7.27 -12.12
N MET A 309 -9.75 -6.04 -12.13
CA MET A 309 -10.27 -4.94 -12.94
C MET A 309 -10.18 -5.22 -14.44
N SER A 310 -9.23 -6.08 -14.86
CA SER A 310 -9.01 -6.41 -16.26
C SER A 310 -9.75 -7.69 -16.65
N ARG A 311 -10.68 -7.60 -17.60
CA ARG A 311 -11.35 -8.77 -18.18
C ARG A 311 -10.37 -9.73 -18.85
N LYS A 312 -9.23 -9.21 -19.35
CA LYS A 312 -8.17 -9.97 -20.01
C LYS A 312 -7.25 -10.71 -19.03
N HIS A 313 -7.11 -10.22 -17.81
CA HIS A 313 -6.11 -10.72 -16.85
C HIS A 313 -6.71 -11.26 -15.54
N ARG A 314 -8.00 -11.05 -15.28
CA ARG A 314 -8.68 -11.57 -14.08
C ARG A 314 -8.59 -13.09 -13.93
N GLN A 315 -8.38 -13.85 -15.01
CA GLN A 315 -8.17 -15.31 -14.90
C GLN A 315 -6.90 -15.70 -14.13
N LEU A 316 -5.96 -14.77 -13.89
CA LEU A 316 -4.82 -15.01 -13.00
C LEU A 316 -5.25 -15.30 -11.56
N LEU A 317 -6.46 -14.87 -11.16
CA LEU A 317 -7.05 -15.09 -9.85
C LEU A 317 -8.26 -16.05 -9.95
N HIS A 318 -8.31 -16.90 -10.96
CA HIS A 318 -9.36 -17.91 -11.08
C HIS A 318 -9.39 -18.79 -9.81
N GLY A 319 -10.57 -19.01 -9.24
CA GLY A 319 -10.77 -19.65 -7.93
C GLY A 319 -10.92 -18.69 -6.74
N ILE A 320 -10.62 -17.39 -6.87
CA ILE A 320 -10.67 -16.43 -5.73
C ILE A 320 -12.05 -16.33 -5.05
N HIS A 321 -13.14 -16.53 -5.80
CA HIS A 321 -14.51 -16.54 -5.28
C HIS A 321 -14.78 -17.66 -4.25
N ARG A 322 -13.90 -18.66 -4.17
CA ARG A 322 -13.95 -19.74 -3.18
C ARG A 322 -13.24 -19.40 -1.87
N ALA A 323 -12.44 -18.34 -1.83
CA ALA A 323 -11.80 -17.88 -0.61
C ALA A 323 -12.82 -17.39 0.44
N ASP A 324 -12.44 -17.46 1.71
CA ASP A 324 -13.22 -16.92 2.82
C ASP A 324 -12.88 -15.46 3.09
N SER A 325 -11.64 -15.05 2.79
CA SER A 325 -11.24 -13.64 2.84
C SER A 325 -10.17 -13.27 1.82
N VAL A 326 -10.16 -12.01 1.41
CA VAL A 326 -9.22 -11.45 0.43
C VAL A 326 -8.66 -10.13 0.95
N ALA A 327 -7.34 -9.97 0.92
CA ALA A 327 -6.70 -8.67 1.11
C ALA A 327 -6.44 -8.03 -0.27
N TRP A 328 -6.79 -6.76 -0.46
CA TRP A 328 -6.56 -6.05 -1.74
C TRP A 328 -6.19 -4.59 -1.51
N ASN A 329 -5.10 -4.12 -2.11
CA ASN A 329 -4.58 -2.77 -1.91
C ASN A 329 -4.68 -1.88 -3.17
N PRO A 330 -5.74 -1.06 -3.31
CA PRO A 330 -5.83 -0.07 -4.38
C PRO A 330 -4.68 0.96 -4.40
N HIS A 331 -3.98 1.21 -3.28
CA HIS A 331 -2.86 2.16 -3.26
C HIS A 331 -1.64 1.72 -4.07
N LYS A 332 -1.59 0.45 -4.51
CA LYS A 332 -0.53 -0.09 -5.34
C LYS A 332 -0.85 0.16 -6.83
N MET A 333 -1.25 -0.88 -7.55
CA MET A 333 -1.49 -0.88 -9.00
C MET A 333 -2.54 0.15 -9.47
N LEU A 334 -3.50 0.52 -8.62
CA LEU A 334 -4.57 1.47 -8.97
C LEU A 334 -4.26 2.92 -8.53
N MET A 335 -3.08 3.17 -7.96
CA MET A 335 -2.58 4.51 -7.65
C MET A 335 -3.47 5.31 -6.69
N ALA A 336 -4.28 4.64 -5.84
CA ALA A 336 -5.18 5.32 -4.92
C ALA A 336 -4.46 6.15 -3.82
N GLY A 337 -3.14 6.06 -3.71
CA GLY A 337 -2.34 6.77 -2.71
C GLY A 337 -2.26 6.04 -1.36
N ILE A 338 -1.08 6.09 -0.74
CA ILE A 338 -0.81 5.38 0.51
C ILE A 338 -1.57 6.05 1.68
N GLN A 339 -2.19 5.30 2.60
CA GLN A 339 -2.52 3.85 2.55
C GLN A 339 -3.92 3.65 1.96
N CYS A 340 -4.21 2.51 1.32
CA CYS A 340 -5.56 2.16 0.88
C CYS A 340 -5.60 0.65 0.69
N CYS A 341 -6.09 -0.07 1.70
CA CYS A 341 -6.00 -1.53 1.82
C CYS A 341 -7.32 -2.03 2.38
N ALA A 342 -7.99 -2.93 1.67
CA ALA A 342 -9.23 -3.53 2.13
C ALA A 342 -8.99 -4.99 2.54
N LEU A 343 -9.59 -5.39 3.64
CA LEU A 343 -9.93 -6.78 3.89
C LEU A 343 -11.39 -7.00 3.49
N LEU A 344 -11.62 -8.03 2.69
CA LEU A 344 -12.94 -8.47 2.23
C LEU A 344 -13.18 -9.86 2.78
N VAL A 345 -14.37 -10.12 3.31
CA VAL A 345 -14.73 -11.38 3.97
C VAL A 345 -16.04 -11.87 3.37
N LYS A 346 -16.11 -13.16 3.02
CA LYS A 346 -17.29 -13.74 2.39
C LYS A 346 -18.47 -13.90 3.37
N ASP A 347 -18.18 -13.97 4.65
CA ASP A 347 -19.18 -14.08 5.73
C ASP A 347 -20.08 -12.83 5.82
N LYS A 348 -21.37 -13.08 6.07
CA LYS A 348 -22.40 -12.04 6.32
C LYS A 348 -23.07 -12.18 7.70
N SER A 349 -22.52 -13.03 8.57
CA SER A 349 -23.06 -13.29 9.90
C SER A 349 -22.52 -12.30 10.95
N ASP A 350 -22.05 -11.12 10.52
CA ASP A 350 -21.33 -10.15 11.34
C ASP A 350 -20.06 -10.72 11.99
N LEU A 351 -19.35 -11.65 11.31
CA LEU A 351 -18.14 -12.27 11.86
C LEU A 351 -17.07 -11.23 12.24
N LEU A 352 -16.87 -10.19 11.42
CA LEU A 352 -15.97 -9.07 11.73
C LEU A 352 -16.35 -8.41 13.06
N LYS A 353 -17.63 -8.05 13.22
CA LYS A 353 -18.15 -7.42 14.43
C LYS A 353 -18.03 -8.34 15.64
N LYS A 354 -18.42 -9.61 15.53
CA LYS A 354 -18.32 -10.59 16.63
C LYS A 354 -16.87 -10.81 17.08
N CYS A 355 -15.96 -10.91 16.12
CA CYS A 355 -14.53 -11.09 16.38
C CYS A 355 -13.92 -9.87 17.10
N TYR A 356 -14.17 -8.66 16.61
CA TYR A 356 -13.46 -7.46 17.04
C TYR A 356 -14.20 -6.57 18.05
N SER A 357 -15.50 -6.77 18.24
CA SER A 357 -16.29 -5.90 19.12
C SER A 357 -15.79 -5.95 20.56
N ALA A 358 -15.66 -4.76 21.15
CA ALA A 358 -15.42 -4.55 22.58
C ALA A 358 -16.65 -3.95 23.28
N LYS A 359 -17.72 -3.61 22.53
CA LYS A 359 -18.98 -3.03 23.04
C LYS A 359 -18.75 -1.83 23.96
N ALA A 360 -17.83 -0.94 23.60
CA ALA A 360 -17.52 0.25 24.39
C ALA A 360 -18.73 1.19 24.48
N SER A 361 -19.29 1.35 25.67
CA SER A 361 -20.55 2.06 25.92
C SER A 361 -20.52 3.56 25.61
N TYR A 362 -19.34 4.19 25.61
CA TYR A 362 -19.19 5.61 25.30
C TYR A 362 -19.20 5.91 23.80
N LEU A 363 -19.09 4.90 22.93
CA LEU A 363 -18.95 5.09 21.48
C LEU A 363 -20.05 4.38 20.68
N PHE A 364 -20.37 3.14 21.04
CA PHE A 364 -21.32 2.27 20.32
C PHE A 364 -22.65 2.13 21.06
N GLN A 365 -23.22 3.27 21.43
CA GLN A 365 -24.57 3.36 22.00
C GLN A 365 -25.59 2.74 21.04
N GLN A 366 -26.49 1.90 21.56
CA GLN A 366 -27.50 1.21 20.74
C GLN A 366 -28.82 1.98 20.65
N ASP A 367 -28.99 3.01 21.49
CA ASP A 367 -30.16 3.87 21.63
C ASP A 367 -30.04 5.19 20.83
N LYS A 368 -29.21 5.21 19.79
CA LYS A 368 -29.06 6.36 18.91
C LYS A 368 -30.31 6.58 18.04
N PHE A 369 -30.48 7.81 17.57
CA PHE A 369 -31.64 8.23 16.75
C PHE A 369 -31.56 7.79 15.27
N TYR A 370 -30.57 6.97 14.90
CA TYR A 370 -30.36 6.45 13.54
C TYR A 370 -30.06 4.95 13.59
N ASP A 371 -30.06 4.29 12.43
CA ASP A 371 -29.71 2.87 12.34
C ASP A 371 -28.22 2.64 12.65
N VAL A 372 -27.94 2.10 13.82
CA VAL A 372 -26.58 1.81 14.31
C VAL A 372 -25.89 0.68 13.54
N SER A 373 -26.56 0.01 12.59
CA SER A 373 -25.94 -0.96 11.69
C SER A 373 -24.87 -0.33 10.79
N TYR A 374 -24.96 0.98 10.53
CA TYR A 374 -23.96 1.75 9.78
C TYR A 374 -22.69 2.07 10.58
N ASP A 375 -22.69 1.86 11.91
CA ASP A 375 -21.49 2.05 12.74
C ASP A 375 -20.53 0.85 12.55
N THR A 376 -19.35 1.12 12.01
CA THR A 376 -18.36 0.07 11.64
C THR A 376 -17.21 -0.06 12.62
N GLY A 377 -17.12 0.80 13.64
CA GLY A 377 -15.97 0.81 14.55
C GLY A 377 -15.72 -0.52 15.27
N ASP A 378 -16.79 -1.22 15.68
CA ASP A 378 -16.72 -2.53 16.35
C ASP A 378 -16.35 -3.71 15.39
N LYS A 379 -16.14 -3.44 14.09
CA LYS A 379 -15.56 -4.38 13.12
C LYS A 379 -14.03 -4.29 13.04
N SER A 380 -13.42 -3.36 13.77
CA SER A 380 -12.01 -3.00 13.68
C SER A 380 -11.25 -3.23 14.98
N ILE A 381 -9.95 -3.55 14.91
CA ILE A 381 -9.04 -3.43 16.06
C ILE A 381 -8.68 -1.96 16.34
N GLN A 382 -8.89 -1.05 15.39
CA GLN A 382 -8.63 0.37 15.56
C GLN A 382 -9.86 1.08 16.13
N CYS A 383 -9.64 2.04 17.02
CA CYS A 383 -10.67 2.98 17.44
C CYS A 383 -10.85 4.09 16.38
N SER A 384 -9.90 5.03 16.28
CA SER A 384 -9.90 6.02 15.22
C SER A 384 -9.37 5.42 13.91
N ARG A 385 -9.99 5.82 12.80
CA ARG A 385 -9.68 5.25 11.48
C ARG A 385 -9.92 6.28 10.39
N ARG A 386 -9.03 6.34 9.40
CA ARG A 386 -9.12 7.27 8.26
C ARG A 386 -10.06 6.73 7.18
N PRO A 387 -10.78 7.58 6.44
CA PRO A 387 -11.66 7.19 5.34
C PRO A 387 -10.88 6.85 4.06
N ASP A 388 -9.97 5.87 4.11
CA ASP A 388 -9.07 5.56 2.99
C ASP A 388 -9.79 5.08 1.73
N ALA A 389 -11.04 4.63 1.83
CA ALA A 389 -11.89 4.30 0.70
C ALA A 389 -12.23 5.52 -0.19
N PHE A 390 -12.26 6.74 0.38
CA PHE A 390 -12.76 7.93 -0.32
C PHE A 390 -11.90 8.33 -1.52
N LYS A 391 -10.58 8.32 -1.37
CA LYS A 391 -9.65 8.63 -2.47
C LYS A 391 -9.70 7.60 -3.60
N PHE A 392 -9.94 6.33 -3.27
CA PHE A 392 -10.16 5.30 -4.27
C PHE A 392 -11.52 5.47 -4.95
N TRP A 393 -12.58 5.75 -4.19
CA TRP A 393 -13.91 6.06 -4.71
C TRP A 393 -13.87 7.23 -5.70
N MET A 394 -13.14 8.31 -5.40
CA MET A 394 -13.01 9.46 -6.29
C MET A 394 -12.33 9.09 -7.61
N THR A 395 -11.25 8.30 -7.54
CA THR A 395 -10.56 7.77 -8.72
C THR A 395 -11.50 6.91 -9.56
N TRP A 396 -12.27 6.04 -8.91
CA TRP A 396 -13.22 5.16 -9.59
C TRP A 396 -14.37 5.95 -10.23
N LYS A 397 -14.87 7.00 -9.57
CA LYS A 397 -15.87 7.90 -10.16
C LYS A 397 -15.34 8.64 -11.38
N ALA A 398 -14.10 9.11 -11.34
CA ALA A 398 -13.49 9.86 -12.43
C ALA A 398 -13.17 9.00 -13.66
N LEU A 399 -12.67 7.77 -13.45
CA LEU A 399 -12.19 6.90 -14.54
C LEU A 399 -13.22 5.85 -14.97
N GLY A 400 -14.16 5.52 -14.10
CA GLY A 400 -14.99 4.32 -14.23
C GLY A 400 -14.17 3.02 -14.18
N THR A 401 -14.86 1.89 -14.19
CA THR A 401 -14.22 0.57 -14.28
C THR A 401 -13.37 0.43 -15.55
N LEU A 402 -13.82 0.99 -16.68
CA LEU A 402 -13.12 0.88 -17.96
C LEU A 402 -11.78 1.62 -17.97
N GLY A 403 -11.70 2.81 -17.38
CA GLY A 403 -10.42 3.53 -17.27
C GLY A 403 -9.43 2.83 -16.33
N LEU A 404 -9.92 2.23 -15.24
CA LEU A 404 -9.09 1.40 -14.37
C LEU A 404 -8.59 0.14 -15.08
N GLU A 405 -9.46 -0.55 -15.83
CA GLU A 405 -9.11 -1.70 -16.67
C GLU A 405 -8.02 -1.34 -17.70
N GLU A 406 -8.16 -0.20 -18.38
CA GLU A 406 -7.17 0.26 -19.37
C GLU A 406 -5.80 0.52 -18.74
N ARG A 407 -5.74 1.16 -17.57
CA ARG A 407 -4.49 1.38 -16.84
C ARG A 407 -3.81 0.06 -16.47
N VAL A 408 -4.59 -0.92 -15.99
CA VAL A 408 -4.08 -2.26 -15.65
C VAL A 408 -3.54 -2.97 -16.89
N ASN A 409 -4.30 -2.98 -17.98
CA ASN A 409 -3.90 -3.59 -19.24
C ASN A 409 -2.62 -2.95 -19.80
N ARG A 410 -2.52 -1.62 -19.76
CA ARG A 410 -1.34 -0.89 -20.25
C ARG A 410 -0.09 -1.24 -19.47
N ALA A 411 -0.16 -1.30 -18.14
CA ALA A 411 1.00 -1.68 -17.34
C ALA A 411 1.46 -3.11 -17.63
N LEU A 412 0.52 -4.07 -17.73
CA LEU A 412 0.86 -5.45 -18.06
C LEU A 412 1.40 -5.59 -19.50
N ALA A 413 0.96 -4.75 -20.44
CA ALA A 413 1.54 -4.68 -21.78
C ALA A 413 2.98 -4.12 -21.76
N LEU A 414 3.24 -3.05 -20.99
CA LEU A 414 4.59 -2.49 -20.80
C LEU A 414 5.53 -3.53 -20.17
N SER A 415 5.06 -4.31 -19.20
CA SER A 415 5.84 -5.40 -18.61
C SER A 415 6.20 -6.50 -19.61
N ARG A 416 5.38 -6.75 -20.63
CA ARG A 416 5.70 -7.70 -21.71
C ARG A 416 6.65 -7.11 -22.75
N TYR A 417 6.59 -5.79 -22.97
CA TYR A 417 7.46 -5.08 -23.89
C TYR A 417 8.91 -4.98 -23.37
N LEU A 418 9.08 -4.81 -22.06
CA LEU A 418 10.41 -4.61 -21.44
C LEU A 418 11.39 -5.78 -21.71
N PRO A 419 11.04 -7.06 -21.49
CA PRO A 419 11.93 -8.18 -21.81
C PRO A 419 12.29 -8.26 -23.29
N VAL A 420 11.35 -7.96 -24.21
CA VAL A 420 11.63 -7.95 -25.66
C VAL A 420 12.73 -6.94 -25.97
N CYS A 421 12.66 -5.74 -25.38
CA CYS A 421 13.69 -4.72 -25.56
C CYS A 421 15.02 -5.14 -24.92
N VAL A 422 15.01 -5.74 -23.73
CA VAL A 422 16.23 -6.22 -23.09
C VAL A 422 16.89 -7.33 -23.92
N CYS A 423 16.11 -8.30 -24.43
CA CYS A 423 16.61 -9.35 -25.30
C CYS A 423 17.18 -8.80 -26.61
N VAL A 424 16.51 -7.82 -27.24
CA VAL A 424 17.02 -7.16 -28.45
C VAL A 424 18.28 -6.35 -28.16
N CYS A 425 18.35 -5.58 -27.08
CA CYS A 425 19.55 -4.84 -26.68
C CYS A 425 20.71 -5.77 -26.35
N VAL A 426 20.47 -6.93 -25.72
CA VAL A 426 21.50 -7.95 -25.50
C VAL A 426 21.96 -8.55 -26.83
N CYS A 427 21.04 -8.87 -27.75
CA CYS A 427 21.40 -9.37 -29.08
C CYS A 427 22.18 -8.32 -29.88
N VAL A 428 21.79 -7.05 -29.83
CA VAL A 428 22.51 -5.94 -30.50
C VAL A 428 23.87 -5.73 -29.86
N CYS A 429 23.98 -5.66 -28.53
CA CYS A 429 25.27 -5.54 -27.83
C CYS A 429 26.19 -6.74 -28.09
N VAL A 430 25.65 -7.97 -28.16
CA VAL A 430 26.43 -9.18 -28.51
C VAL A 430 26.85 -9.11 -29.97
N CYS A 431 26.00 -8.66 -30.89
CA CYS A 431 26.36 -8.50 -32.30
C CYS A 431 27.35 -7.35 -32.55
N THR A 432 27.29 -6.23 -31.81
CA THR A 432 28.24 -5.10 -31.95
C THR A 432 29.55 -5.34 -31.19
N SER A 433 29.56 -6.17 -30.14
CA SER A 433 30.80 -6.56 -29.43
C SER A 433 31.59 -7.68 -30.10
N VAL A 434 31.10 -8.27 -31.19
CA VAL A 434 31.88 -9.20 -32.02
C VAL A 434 32.78 -8.45 -33.03
N THR A 435 32.68 -7.13 -33.14
CA THR A 435 33.48 -6.33 -34.08
C THR A 435 34.50 -5.37 -33.45
N GLU A 436 34.49 -5.11 -32.14
CA GLU A 436 35.46 -4.21 -31.53
C GLU A 436 36.02 -4.72 -30.19
N ARG A 437 37.34 -4.56 -30.05
CA ARG A 437 38.19 -5.07 -28.96
C ARG A 437 37.68 -4.66 -27.59
N LEU A 438 37.60 -5.63 -26.69
CA LEU A 438 37.27 -5.47 -25.27
C LEU A 438 38.48 -4.89 -24.53
N ASP A 439 38.34 -3.66 -24.03
CA ASP A 439 39.15 -3.13 -22.93
C ASP A 439 38.45 -3.36 -21.59
N GLU A 440 39.25 -3.66 -20.58
CA GLU A 440 38.88 -4.04 -19.23
C GLU A 440 38.25 -2.88 -18.47
N ASN A 441 36.94 -2.92 -18.21
CA ASN A 441 36.37 -2.45 -16.94
C ASN A 441 34.93 -2.99 -16.75
N ASN A 442 34.80 -3.88 -15.78
CA ASN A 442 33.59 -4.59 -15.37
C ASN A 442 32.56 -3.64 -14.73
N ILE A 443 31.32 -3.65 -15.22
CA ILE A 443 30.08 -3.40 -14.42
C ILE A 443 28.81 -4.01 -15.04
N CYS A 444 28.85 -4.62 -16.24
CA CYS A 444 27.60 -4.99 -16.93
C CYS A 444 27.06 -6.43 -16.71
N LYS A 445 27.69 -7.27 -15.88
CA LYS A 445 27.35 -8.71 -15.88
C LYS A 445 26.37 -9.15 -14.79
N VAL A 446 26.26 -8.49 -13.63
CA VAL A 446 25.54 -9.10 -12.48
C VAL A 446 24.03 -8.79 -12.46
N CYS A 447 23.57 -7.65 -12.97
CA CYS A 447 22.14 -7.28 -12.92
C CYS A 447 21.25 -8.01 -13.94
N MET A 448 21.82 -8.72 -14.93
CA MET A 448 21.04 -9.39 -15.98
C MET A 448 20.58 -10.81 -15.63
N TYR A 449 21.26 -11.51 -14.71
CA TYR A 449 21.01 -12.93 -14.48
C TYR A 449 19.70 -13.23 -13.71
N SER A 450 19.27 -12.34 -12.82
CA SER A 450 18.04 -12.54 -12.04
C SER A 450 16.76 -12.31 -12.86
N PHE A 451 16.80 -11.47 -13.89
CA PHE A 451 15.65 -11.21 -14.77
C PHE A 451 15.51 -12.25 -15.90
N PHE A 452 16.63 -12.81 -16.37
CA PHE A 452 16.62 -13.80 -17.46
C PHE A 452 15.98 -15.14 -17.07
N TYR A 453 16.10 -15.54 -15.80
CA TYR A 453 15.55 -16.81 -15.30
C TYR A 453 14.01 -16.82 -15.28
N ALA A 454 13.38 -15.67 -15.03
CA ALA A 454 11.92 -15.54 -15.01
C ALA A 454 11.28 -15.60 -16.41
N PHE A 455 12.02 -15.22 -17.46
CA PHE A 455 11.51 -15.17 -18.83
C PHE A 455 11.47 -16.56 -19.50
N LEU A 456 12.55 -17.35 -19.36
CA LEU A 456 12.66 -18.70 -19.94
C LEU A 456 11.63 -19.71 -19.37
N LEU A 457 11.11 -19.46 -18.17
CA LEU A 457 10.14 -20.36 -17.51
C LEU A 457 8.67 -19.98 -17.76
N SER A 458 8.42 -18.88 -18.49
CA SER A 458 7.07 -18.42 -18.83
C SER A 458 6.64 -18.74 -20.27
N SER A 459 7.57 -19.18 -21.12
CA SER A 459 7.34 -19.52 -22.52
C SER A 459 7.22 -21.05 -22.67
N ASN A 460 6.12 -21.50 -23.27
CA ASN A 460 5.80 -22.93 -23.50
C ASN A 460 6.68 -23.58 -24.60
N ASP A 461 7.84 -23.00 -24.93
CA ASP A 461 8.67 -23.45 -26.05
C ASP A 461 9.74 -24.43 -25.58
N HIS A 462 9.43 -25.71 -25.70
CA HIS A 462 10.29 -26.84 -25.35
C HIS A 462 11.61 -26.96 -26.15
N PHE A 463 11.86 -26.12 -27.15
CA PHE A 463 12.94 -26.36 -28.13
C PHE A 463 14.26 -25.62 -27.84
N LEU A 464 14.27 -24.61 -26.97
CA LEU A 464 15.47 -23.80 -26.67
C LEU A 464 16.19 -24.20 -25.38
N GLY A 465 15.58 -25.02 -24.51
CA GLY A 465 16.10 -25.36 -23.19
C GLY A 465 17.28 -26.32 -23.17
N THR A 466 17.44 -27.18 -24.18
CA THR A 466 18.35 -28.33 -24.07
C THR A 466 19.80 -28.02 -24.46
N TYR A 467 20.04 -27.00 -25.30
CA TYR A 467 21.39 -26.67 -25.77
C TYR A 467 22.18 -25.75 -24.82
N TYR A 468 21.52 -25.04 -23.89
CA TYR A 468 22.19 -24.09 -22.98
C TYR A 468 22.54 -24.69 -21.61
N VAL A 469 21.89 -25.76 -21.17
CA VAL A 469 22.14 -26.41 -19.88
C VAL A 469 23.55 -27.02 -19.81
N LEU A 470 24.09 -27.51 -20.93
CA LEU A 470 25.44 -28.09 -21.00
C LEU A 470 26.57 -27.03 -20.92
N GLY A 471 26.30 -25.77 -21.26
CA GLY A 471 27.27 -24.68 -21.15
C GLY A 471 27.40 -24.11 -19.73
N ILE A 472 26.33 -24.17 -18.93
CA ILE A 472 26.26 -23.55 -17.59
C ILE A 472 27.03 -24.38 -16.54
N MET A 473 27.07 -25.71 -16.68
CA MET A 473 27.77 -26.57 -15.70
C MET A 473 29.32 -26.44 -15.76
N ARG A 474 29.91 -26.04 -16.89
CA ARG A 474 31.37 -25.89 -17.00
C ARG A 474 31.94 -24.60 -16.37
N ILE A 475 31.11 -23.59 -16.08
CA ILE A 475 31.59 -22.30 -15.58
C ILE A 475 31.44 -22.18 -14.05
N GLN A 476 30.49 -22.89 -13.43
CA GLN A 476 30.36 -22.91 -11.97
C GLN A 476 31.55 -23.58 -11.25
N GLN A 477 32.24 -24.54 -11.88
CA GLN A 477 33.45 -25.14 -11.27
C GLN A 477 34.67 -24.22 -11.27
N SER A 478 34.73 -23.19 -12.13
CA SER A 478 35.89 -22.28 -12.19
C SER A 478 35.81 -21.13 -11.18
N TYR A 479 34.61 -20.71 -10.76
CA TYR A 479 34.43 -19.59 -9.83
C TYR A 479 34.61 -19.95 -8.35
N ALA A 480 34.45 -21.22 -7.97
CA ALA A 480 34.72 -21.68 -6.59
C ALA A 480 36.22 -21.70 -6.24
N CYS A 481 37.12 -21.70 -7.24
CA CYS A 481 38.56 -21.74 -7.02
C CYS A 481 39.22 -20.36 -6.83
N HIS A 482 38.50 -19.26 -7.08
CA HIS A 482 39.09 -17.91 -7.10
C HIS A 482 38.75 -17.02 -5.90
N LEU A 483 37.76 -17.38 -5.09
CA LEU A 483 37.37 -16.60 -3.89
C LEU A 483 38.14 -16.98 -2.61
N GLY A 484 39.08 -17.93 -2.68
CA GLY A 484 39.90 -18.36 -1.54
C GLY A 484 41.28 -17.69 -1.40
N SER A 485 41.64 -16.69 -2.23
CA SER A 485 43.03 -16.21 -2.31
C SER A 485 43.29 -14.72 -2.05
N GLN A 486 42.28 -13.94 -1.62
CA GLN A 486 42.47 -12.50 -1.35
C GLN A 486 42.16 -12.09 0.10
N THR A 487 42.91 -12.67 1.04
CA THR A 487 43.12 -12.09 2.38
C THR A 487 44.54 -12.40 2.85
N SER A 488 45.52 -11.58 2.44
CA SER A 488 46.72 -11.24 3.22
C SER A 488 47.70 -10.48 2.33
N LYS A 489 47.97 -9.21 2.66
CA LYS A 489 49.25 -8.52 2.47
C LYS A 489 49.08 -7.03 2.80
N THR A 490 49.18 -6.70 4.08
CA THR A 490 49.68 -5.39 4.50
C THR A 490 50.87 -5.63 5.41
N LYS A 491 52.03 -5.11 4.98
CA LYS A 491 53.38 -5.44 5.42
C LYS A 491 53.67 -4.96 6.86
N LEU A 492 54.35 -5.84 7.61
CA LEU A 492 55.28 -5.48 8.69
C LEU A 492 56.35 -4.50 8.18
N ILE A 493 56.67 -3.47 8.97
CA ILE A 493 58.05 -3.01 9.23
C ILE A 493 58.15 -2.56 10.72
N LYS A 494 59.12 -3.17 11.43
CA LYS A 494 59.62 -2.96 12.82
C LYS A 494 60.22 -1.54 13.00
N TYR A 495 60.60 -0.96 14.15
CA TYR A 495 61.02 -1.25 15.53
C TYR A 495 60.69 0.05 16.33
N LYS A 496 60.50 0.13 17.64
CA LYS A 496 61.24 -0.40 18.79
C LYS A 496 60.37 -0.28 20.04
#